data_AF-A0A942S3P0-F1
#
_entry.id   AF-A0A942S3P0-F1
#
_cell.length_a   1.000
_cell.length_b   1.000
_cell.length_c   1.000
_cell.angle_alpha   90.00
_cell.angle_beta   90.00
_cell.angle_gamma   90.00
#
_symmetry.space_group_name_H-M   'P 1'
#
loop_
_entity.id
_entity.type
_entity.pdbx_description
1 polymer ?
#
loop_
_entity_poly.entity_id
_entity_poly.type
_entity_poly.pdbx_seq_one_letter_code
_entity_poly.pdbx_strand_id
1 'polypeptide(L)'
;MTEIKDKSVETFLDELAGRQATPGGGSAAAVMGAQGAALVSMVCNLTIGKPKYAEVEADLRVLLAVAEDLRAVLVGMIKADVDVFGKLMACYALP
;
A
#
# COMPACT_ATOMS: atom_id res chain seq x y z
N MET A 1 -9.96 8.87 14.86
CA MET A 1 -10.09 9.21 13.43
C MET A 1 -9.54 8.02 12.67
N THR A 2 -10.40 7.28 11.98
CA THR A 2 -10.05 6.00 11.30
C THR A 2 -9.01 6.27 10.21
N GLU A 3 -7.90 5.53 10.17
CA GLU A 3 -6.91 5.70 9.12
C GLU A 3 -7.46 5.17 7.78
N ILE A 4 -6.97 5.68 6.65
CA ILE A 4 -7.46 5.25 5.31
C ILE A 4 -7.29 3.73 5.13
N LYS A 5 -6.24 3.14 5.69
CA LYS A 5 -5.99 1.70 5.68
C LYS A 5 -7.04 0.86 6.43
N ASP A 6 -7.80 1.48 7.33
CA ASP A 6 -8.82 0.82 8.14
C ASP A 6 -10.24 0.99 7.53
N LYS A 7 -10.37 1.70 6.40
CA LYS A 7 -11.62 1.86 5.66
C LYS A 7 -11.89 0.63 4.79
N SER A 8 -13.16 0.40 4.45
CA SER A 8 -13.49 -0.57 3.41
C SER A 8 -12.97 -0.08 2.06
N VAL A 9 -12.67 -1.03 1.17
CA VAL A 9 -12.28 -0.72 -0.21
C VAL A 9 -13.35 0.11 -0.92
N GLU A 10 -14.62 -0.19 -0.68
CA GLU A 10 -15.76 0.58 -1.22
C GLU A 10 -15.70 2.04 -0.80
N THR A 11 -15.52 2.33 0.49
CA THR A 11 -15.39 3.72 0.98
C THR A 11 -14.19 4.43 0.38
N PHE A 12 -13.04 3.76 0.25
CA PHE A 12 -11.87 4.36 -0.40
C PHE A 12 -12.14 4.73 -1.86
N LEU A 13 -12.82 3.85 -2.61
CA LEU A 13 -13.14 4.08 -4.01
C LEU A 13 -14.18 5.21 -4.20
N ASP A 14 -15.19 5.27 -3.34
CA ASP A 14 -16.18 6.36 -3.34
C ASP A 14 -15.53 7.72 -3.07
N GLU A 15 -14.61 7.78 -2.11
CA GLU A 15 -13.87 9.01 -1.80
C GLU A 15 -12.93 9.42 -2.93
N LEU A 16 -12.20 8.47 -3.52
CA LEU A 16 -11.30 8.68 -4.65
C LEU A 16 -12.04 9.18 -5.91
N ALA A 17 -13.26 8.67 -6.15
CA ALA A 17 -14.13 9.11 -7.25
C ALA A 17 -14.92 10.38 -6.95
N GLY A 18 -14.89 10.84 -5.69
CA GLY A 18 -15.66 11.98 -5.21
C GLY A 18 -15.13 13.33 -5.67
N ARG A 19 -15.75 14.40 -5.17
CA ARG A 19 -15.34 15.79 -5.46
C ARG A 19 -14.27 16.31 -4.49
N GLN A 20 -13.76 15.45 -3.62
CA GLN A 20 -12.75 15.79 -2.63
C GLN A 20 -11.36 15.80 -3.29
N ALA A 21 -10.44 16.63 -2.80
CA ALA A 21 -9.08 16.69 -3.35
C ALA A 21 -8.20 15.48 -2.92
N THR A 22 -8.61 14.75 -1.89
CA THR A 22 -7.93 13.57 -1.35
C THR A 22 -8.96 12.53 -0.90
N PRO A 23 -8.67 11.21 -0.98
CA PRO A 23 -7.45 10.59 -1.49
C PRO A 23 -7.27 10.82 -3.00
N GLY A 24 -6.02 10.99 -3.44
CA GLY A 24 -5.68 11.31 -4.82
C GLY A 24 -4.96 10.19 -5.56
N GLY A 25 -4.36 10.52 -6.71
CA GLY A 25 -3.61 9.56 -7.53
C GLY A 25 -2.42 8.91 -6.80
N GLY A 26 -1.74 9.65 -5.92
CA GLY A 26 -0.66 9.11 -5.10
C GLY A 26 -1.14 8.03 -4.14
N SER A 27 -2.22 8.31 -3.40
CA SER A 27 -2.92 7.34 -2.55
C SER A 27 -3.37 6.09 -3.33
N ALA A 28 -3.92 6.27 -4.54
CA ALA A 28 -4.32 5.15 -5.40
C ALA A 28 -3.12 4.31 -5.86
N ALA A 29 -2.02 4.94 -6.26
CA ALA A 29 -0.79 4.25 -6.64
C ALA A 29 -0.20 3.44 -5.47
N ALA A 30 -0.23 4.00 -4.26
CA ALA A 30 0.21 3.33 -3.05
C ALA A 30 -0.63 2.06 -2.76
N VAL A 31 -1.97 2.15 -2.88
CA VAL A 31 -2.86 0.98 -2.75
C VAL A 31 -2.54 -0.09 -3.79
N MET A 32 -2.40 0.28 -5.07
CA MET A 32 -2.08 -0.68 -6.14
C MET A 32 -0.73 -1.37 -5.90
N GLY A 33 0.29 -0.61 -5.46
CA GLY A 33 1.59 -1.19 -5.10
C GLY A 33 1.49 -2.15 -3.92
N ALA A 34 0.75 -1.80 -2.87
CA ALA A 34 0.54 -2.67 -1.71
C ALA A 34 -0.17 -3.99 -2.10
N GLN A 35 -1.13 -3.93 -3.03
CA GLN A 35 -1.79 -5.13 -3.58
C GLN A 35 -0.79 -6.01 -4.33
N GLY A 36 0.08 -5.43 -5.17
CA GLY A 36 1.14 -6.18 -5.85
C GLY A 36 2.08 -6.87 -4.86
N ALA A 37 2.54 -6.16 -3.83
CA ALA A 37 3.38 -6.73 -2.78
C ALA A 37 2.68 -7.84 -1.98
N ALA A 38 1.38 -7.71 -1.72
CA ALA A 38 0.57 -8.76 -1.09
C ALA A 38 0.48 -10.03 -1.95
N LEU A 39 0.32 -9.89 -3.27
CA LEU A 39 0.30 -11.02 -4.19
C LEU A 39 1.65 -11.75 -4.25
N VAL A 40 2.76 -11.01 -4.27
CA VAL A 40 4.11 -11.62 -4.18
C VAL A 40 4.27 -12.39 -2.86
N SER A 41 3.85 -11.79 -1.75
CA SER A 41 3.89 -12.43 -0.43
C SER A 41 3.06 -13.71 -0.40
N MET A 42 1.87 -13.71 -1.01
CA MET A 42 1.02 -14.90 -1.15
C MET A 42 1.73 -16.03 -1.90
N VAL A 43 2.35 -15.74 -3.05
CA VAL A 43 3.08 -16.75 -3.83
C VAL A 43 4.27 -17.31 -3.06
N CYS A 44 5.01 -16.47 -2.33
CA CYS A 44 6.10 -16.93 -1.48
C CYS A 44 5.58 -17.88 -0.39
N ASN A 45 4.52 -17.50 0.31
CA ASN A 45 3.90 -18.31 1.37
C ASN A 45 3.31 -19.64 0.85
N LEU A 46 2.80 -19.67 -0.38
CA LEU A 46 2.32 -20.90 -1.02
C LEU A 46 3.45 -21.82 -1.50
N THR A 47 4.69 -21.34 -1.53
CA THR A 47 5.83 -22.07 -2.09
C THR A 47 6.82 -22.55 -1.03
N ILE A 48 7.12 -21.73 -0.02
CA ILE A 48 8.03 -22.06 1.08
C ILE A 48 7.56 -23.32 1.83
N GLY A 49 8.48 -24.21 2.20
CA GLY A 49 8.19 -25.44 2.93
C GLY A 49 7.70 -26.61 2.07
N LYS A 50 7.55 -26.43 0.76
CA LYS A 50 7.24 -27.52 -0.17
C LYS A 50 8.55 -28.19 -0.64
N PRO A 51 8.68 -29.52 -0.55
CA PRO A 51 9.91 -30.23 -0.94
C PRO A 51 10.38 -29.97 -2.37
N LYS A 52 9.42 -29.78 -3.31
CA LYS A 52 9.71 -29.46 -4.72
C LYS A 52 10.49 -28.15 -4.91
N TYR A 53 10.45 -27.24 -3.95
CA TYR A 53 11.03 -25.89 -4.04
C TYR A 53 12.14 -25.66 -3.01
N ALA A 54 12.70 -26.72 -2.43
CA ALA A 54 13.74 -26.62 -1.40
C ALA A 54 14.98 -25.84 -1.88
N GLU A 55 15.35 -25.96 -3.15
CA GLU A 55 16.51 -25.27 -3.75
C GLU A 55 16.36 -23.75 -3.79
N VAL A 56 15.13 -23.24 -3.85
CA VAL A 56 14.84 -21.79 -3.96
C VAL A 56 14.25 -21.21 -2.68
N GLU A 57 14.16 -22.00 -1.60
CA GLU A 57 13.46 -21.58 -0.39
C GLU A 57 14.15 -20.38 0.28
N ALA A 58 15.48 -20.33 0.28
CA ALA A 58 16.23 -19.21 0.85
C ALA A 58 15.90 -17.89 0.13
N ASP A 59 15.90 -17.90 -1.21
CA ASP A 59 15.58 -16.74 -2.02
C ASP A 59 14.13 -16.29 -1.82
N LEU A 60 13.19 -17.24 -1.72
CA LEU A 60 11.79 -16.93 -1.46
C LEU A 60 11.55 -16.33 -0.08
N ARG A 61 12.35 -16.69 0.94
CA ARG A 61 12.28 -16.07 2.27
C ARG A 61 12.76 -14.62 2.24
N VAL A 62 13.82 -14.34 1.48
CA VAL A 62 14.29 -12.96 1.27
C VAL A 62 13.22 -12.15 0.51
N LEU A 63 12.68 -12.72 -0.57
CA LEU A 63 11.64 -12.06 -1.37
C LEU A 63 10.37 -11.78 -0.54
N LEU A 64 9.95 -12.72 0.30
CA LEU A 64 8.83 -12.54 1.21
C LEU A 64 9.07 -11.38 2.17
N ALA A 65 10.27 -11.28 2.76
CA ALA A 65 10.59 -10.18 3.66
C ALA A 65 10.53 -8.82 2.96
N VAL A 66 11.06 -8.72 1.74
CA VAL A 66 11.01 -7.49 0.93
C VAL A 66 9.56 -7.14 0.56
N ALA A 67 8.76 -8.13 0.16
CA ALA A 67 7.36 -7.91 -0.22
C ALA A 67 6.52 -7.45 0.98
N GLU A 68 6.73 -8.02 2.17
CA GLU A 68 6.03 -7.62 3.39
C GLU A 68 6.43 -6.20 3.85
N ASP A 69 7.71 -5.84 3.75
CA ASP A 69 8.19 -4.49 4.05
C ASP A 69 7.59 -3.47 3.06
N LEU A 70 7.65 -3.74 1.76
CA LEU A 70 7.04 -2.90 0.73
C LEU A 70 5.53 -2.74 0.96
N ARG A 71 4.83 -3.81 1.33
CA ARG A 71 3.39 -3.75 1.64
C ARG A 71 3.14 -2.79 2.81
N ALA A 72 3.90 -2.90 3.89
CA ALA A 72 3.76 -2.03 5.06
C ALA A 72 4.06 -0.55 4.72
N VAL A 73 5.15 -0.30 3.99
CA VAL A 73 5.55 1.04 3.55
C VAL A 73 4.46 1.66 2.66
N LEU A 74 3.96 0.94 1.66
CA LEU A 74 2.97 1.43 0.71
C LEU A 74 1.62 1.70 1.38
N VAL A 75 1.20 0.86 2.33
CA VAL A 75 0.01 1.13 3.15
C VAL A 75 0.19 2.43 3.96
N GLY A 76 1.38 2.68 4.51
CA GLY A 76 1.71 3.93 5.20
C GLY A 76 1.71 5.15 4.28
N MET A 77 2.14 4.99 3.02
CA MET A 77 2.19 6.08 2.04
C MET A 77 0.81 6.64 1.67
N ILE A 78 -0.27 5.86 1.82
CA ILE A 78 -1.64 6.34 1.60
C ILE A 78 -1.94 7.54 2.51
N LYS A 79 -1.62 7.42 3.80
CA LYS A 79 -1.80 8.50 4.76
C LYS A 79 -0.83 9.65 4.51
N ALA A 80 0.42 9.32 4.16
CA ALA A 80 1.45 10.33 3.90
C ALA A 80 1.07 11.25 2.72
N ASP A 81 0.49 10.70 1.64
CA ASP A 81 0.00 11.46 0.49
C ASP A 81 -1.05 12.49 0.90
N VAL A 82 -2.06 12.05 1.66
CA VAL A 82 -3.12 12.93 2.16
C VAL A 82 -2.59 14.00 3.11
N ASP A 83 -1.72 13.64 4.05
CA ASP A 83 -1.15 14.57 5.03
C ASP A 83 -0.25 15.62 4.37
N VAL A 84 0.55 15.23 3.37
CA VAL A 84 1.43 16.16 2.62
C VAL A 84 0.62 17.08 1.72
N PHE A 85 -0.41 16.56 1.05
CA PHE A 85 -1.31 17.38 0.24
C PHE A 85 -2.01 18.45 1.10
N GLY A 86 -2.49 18.09 2.29
CA GLY A 86 -3.09 19.04 3.22
C GLY A 86 -2.14 20.18 3.62
N LYS A 87 -0.86 19.86 3.88
CA LYS A 87 0.17 20.87 4.17
C LYS A 87 0.42 21.80 2.99
N LEU A 88 0.48 21.25 1.76
CA LEU A 88 0.66 22.05 0.55
C LEU A 88 -0.50 23.04 0.36
N MET A 89 -1.74 22.58 0.53
CA MET A 89 -2.92 23.43 0.43
C MET A 89 -2.93 24.53 1.49
N ALA A 90 -2.48 24.23 2.71
CA ALA A 90 -2.32 25.24 3.75
C ALA A 90 -1.28 26.31 3.38
N CYS A 91 -0.17 25.93 2.73
CA CYS A 91 0.82 26.88 2.23
C CYS A 91 0.26 27.77 1.11
N TYR A 92 -0.55 27.23 0.20
CA TYR A 92 -1.21 28.04 -0.83
C TYR A 92 -2.26 29.03 -0.30
N ALA A 93 -2.74 28.83 0.93
CA ALA A 93 -3.66 29.74 1.59
C ALA A 93 -2.97 30.88 2.36
N LEU A 94 -1.64 30.93 2.39
CA LEU A 94 -0.89 32.02 3.02
C LEU A 94 -1.01 33.32 2.21
N PRO A 95 -1.09 34.49 2.87
CA PRO A 95 -1.21 35.80 2.22
C PRO A 95 0.05 36.25 1.50
#